data_AF-A0AA92UP00-F1
#
_entry.id   AF-A0AA92UP00-F1
#
_cell.length_a   1.000
_cell.length_b   1.000
_cell.length_c   1.000
_cell.angle_alpha   90.00
_cell.angle_beta   90.00
_cell.angle_gamma   90.00
#
_symmetry.space_group_name_H-M   'P 1'
#
loop_
_entity.id
_entity.type
_entity.pdbx_description
1 polymer ?
#
loop_
_entity_poly.entity_id
_entity_poly.type
_entity_poly.pdbx_seq_one_letter_code
_entity_poly.pdbx_strand_id
1 'polypeptide(L)'
;MKKLYIDIRFAKCILALTAGWLIAGCSAEDELGNGSAAQQLSMTPMVNDLQTTRVKEEENLHEKTLSSLDFKMFEPTNNGECRIDCQFKNPAEKQAEVLASGNWKESKNLQPGQSYAFYAAANTKQSLQGKSLDELKNATQEDVDIWKPYSKDNSKKLFLMSSHGSYKITEEAEQDIPVELVRAAAKIKLNLSSSVNGYNMTSVNWKFLNYNTNTAVFAGQTAKPNIMSNNADNMVDKDKIEANKCSVTTYSYSTTWTSQENAPKIAVKVVFESTDGKNEKREKELTIPVRDPKGEKKLERNYIYTVNADIKRLKDSINIDYNEELGYLKWAITKWTTGEDTEVDADKASYLVVYPTKLDIKGVEKDDQADKTIQWFASETCLIKDAKAYYYDRYGKQIGYDCGQILVGSDGSYTDNKRGWIDLHAGRPINNTIVYGSFKVYVPESDKEQEVFFRKYPAIYSMNLKSSGTTDAEWQYDNRLYTVQFANNKKANDYVVAKPVVNENHKSTDNTVSPAFIIASTQKSNSNQVGSYQDAIDYCSKYSESATTKNNKTLQLNGWRLPTREEVKRIYELAKDDKAVGQQVLKGAYYWTLDGNKSDYNNYKQQDGTYVRCVHDLTLDEIEDIENQQ
;
A
#
# COMPACT_ATOMS: atom_id res chain seq x y z
N MET A 1 -2.59 -3.39 -27.68
CA MET A 1 -2.57 -1.95 -27.34
C MET A 1 -1.52 -1.63 -26.28
N LYS A 2 -0.23 -1.86 -26.57
CA LYS A 2 0.89 -1.75 -25.59
C LYS A 2 1.72 -0.46 -25.69
N LYS A 3 1.26 0.55 -26.42
CA LYS A 3 2.05 1.77 -26.71
C LYS A 3 1.54 3.08 -26.10
N LEU A 4 0.43 3.06 -25.34
CA LEU A 4 -0.21 4.28 -24.84
C LEU A 4 -0.02 4.55 -23.33
N TYR A 5 0.56 3.61 -22.57
CA TYR A 5 0.64 3.74 -21.11
C TYR A 5 1.95 4.33 -20.57
N ILE A 6 2.97 4.49 -21.42
CA ILE A 6 4.24 5.14 -21.04
C ILE A 6 4.07 6.67 -21.05
N ASP A 7 3.35 7.23 -22.02
CA ASP A 7 3.24 8.69 -22.18
C ASP A 7 2.39 9.41 -21.11
N ILE A 8 1.49 8.71 -20.41
CA ILE A 8 0.59 9.34 -19.42
C ILE A 8 1.31 9.67 -18.09
N ARG A 9 2.42 8.99 -17.75
CA ARG A 9 3.24 9.36 -16.59
C ARG A 9 4.20 10.52 -16.88
N PHE A 10 4.64 10.69 -18.12
CA PHE A 10 5.58 11.75 -18.49
C PHE A 10 4.94 13.14 -18.52
N ALA A 11 3.65 13.26 -18.86
CA ALA A 11 2.98 14.56 -18.91
C ALA A 11 2.70 15.20 -17.53
N LYS A 12 2.64 14.42 -16.44
CA LYS A 12 2.33 14.96 -15.11
C LYS A 12 3.56 15.47 -14.34
N CYS A 13 4.77 15.06 -14.71
CA CYS A 13 6.00 15.56 -14.07
C CYS A 13 6.49 16.90 -14.67
N ILE A 14 6.06 17.26 -15.88
CA ILE A 14 6.44 18.54 -16.52
C ILE A 14 5.61 19.73 -16.01
N LEU A 15 4.49 19.49 -15.31
CA LEU A 15 3.55 20.54 -14.88
C LEU A 15 3.77 21.08 -13.44
N ALA A 16 4.89 20.76 -12.78
CA ALA A 16 5.19 21.20 -11.42
C ALA A 16 6.41 22.15 -11.30
N LEU A 17 6.92 22.69 -12.41
CA LEU A 17 8.12 23.56 -12.44
C LEU A 17 7.81 24.93 -13.05
N THR A 18 6.80 25.64 -12.54
CA THR A 18 6.60 27.08 -12.80
C THR A 18 6.00 27.77 -11.57
N ALA A 19 6.61 27.66 -10.41
CA ALA A 19 6.29 28.55 -9.29
C ALA A 19 7.44 28.59 -8.28
N GLY A 20 8.16 29.71 -8.29
CA GLY A 20 9.16 30.05 -7.29
C GLY A 20 10.49 30.34 -7.96
N TRP A 21 10.83 31.62 -8.04
CA TRP A 21 12.09 32.24 -7.65
C TRP A 21 12.07 33.70 -8.14
N LEU A 22 11.51 34.56 -7.30
CA LEU A 22 11.80 35.98 -7.16
C LEU A 22 12.01 36.09 -5.63
N ILE A 23 13.08 36.63 -5.04
CA ILE A 23 13.73 37.93 -5.21
C ILE A 23 15.07 37.88 -4.43
N ALA A 24 16.12 38.54 -4.95
CA ALA A 24 17.19 39.33 -4.29
C ALA A 24 18.51 39.12 -5.05
N GLY A 25 19.27 40.11 -5.55
CA GLY A 25 19.20 41.57 -5.57
C GLY A 25 20.59 42.12 -5.96
N CYS A 26 20.66 42.81 -7.11
CA CYS A 26 21.66 43.78 -7.60
C CYS A 26 23.18 43.51 -7.58
N SER A 27 23.83 43.62 -8.76
CA SER A 27 24.45 44.89 -9.20
C SER A 27 24.90 44.90 -10.68
N ALA A 28 24.87 46.11 -11.24
CA ALA A 28 25.55 46.66 -12.43
C ALA A 28 25.01 46.37 -13.85
N GLU A 29 25.05 47.45 -14.63
CA GLU A 29 24.34 47.79 -15.87
C GLU A 29 25.07 47.36 -17.15
N ASP A 30 24.29 47.32 -18.24
CA ASP A 30 24.62 47.37 -19.67
C ASP A 30 25.60 46.34 -20.28
N GLU A 31 25.05 45.44 -21.11
CA GLU A 31 25.17 45.60 -22.57
C GLU A 31 24.14 44.69 -23.30
N LEU A 32 23.52 45.25 -24.34
CA LEU A 32 22.66 44.53 -25.28
C LEU A 32 23.40 43.32 -25.88
N GLY A 33 22.91 42.12 -25.61
CA GLY A 33 23.31 40.90 -26.29
C GLY A 33 22.10 39.97 -26.43
N ASN A 34 21.81 39.55 -27.66
CA ASN A 34 20.81 38.57 -28.08
C ASN A 34 20.30 37.65 -26.95
N GLY A 35 18.97 37.61 -26.77
CA GLY A 35 18.29 36.61 -25.94
C GLY A 35 18.49 35.20 -26.51
N SER A 36 19.65 34.62 -26.23
CA SER A 36 19.90 33.19 -26.36
C SER A 36 19.04 32.51 -25.31
N ALA A 37 18.07 31.69 -25.73
CA ALA A 37 17.49 30.69 -24.84
C ALA A 37 18.63 29.94 -24.13
N ALA A 38 18.50 29.71 -22.83
CA ALA A 38 19.52 29.02 -22.05
C ALA A 38 19.68 27.60 -22.60
N GLN A 39 20.78 27.33 -23.30
CA GLN A 39 21.10 25.99 -23.78
C GLN A 39 21.78 25.20 -22.66
N GLN A 40 21.36 23.95 -22.43
CA GLN A 40 21.89 23.12 -21.36
C GLN A 40 21.81 21.62 -21.67
N LEU A 41 22.84 20.88 -21.25
CA LEU A 41 22.82 19.43 -21.14
C LEU A 41 22.89 19.05 -19.67
N SER A 42 21.94 18.25 -19.23
CA SER A 42 21.84 17.74 -17.86
C SER A 42 21.78 16.22 -17.82
N MET A 43 21.96 15.67 -16.63
CA MET A 43 21.57 14.30 -16.34
C MET A 43 20.77 14.24 -15.05
N THR A 44 19.82 13.31 -14.99
CA THR A 44 19.00 13.07 -13.81
C THR A 44 19.32 11.68 -13.25
N PRO A 45 19.97 11.58 -12.08
CA PRO A 45 20.27 10.30 -11.46
C PRO A 45 19.02 9.71 -10.80
N MET A 46 18.74 8.46 -11.10
CA MET A 46 17.62 7.71 -10.56
C MET A 46 18.13 6.39 -10.00
N VAL A 47 18.00 6.20 -8.68
CA VAL A 47 18.26 4.88 -8.09
C VAL A 47 17.07 4.01 -8.40
N ASN A 48 17.28 2.97 -9.19
CA ASN A 48 16.19 2.09 -9.60
C ASN A 48 15.72 1.27 -8.37
N ASP A 49 14.50 1.52 -7.90
CA ASP A 49 13.91 0.97 -6.67
C ASP A 49 12.38 1.03 -6.76
N LEU A 50 11.70 -0.13 -6.77
CA LEU A 50 10.23 -0.20 -6.92
C LEU A 50 9.47 -0.41 -5.59
N GLN A 51 10.15 -0.64 -4.46
CA GLN A 51 9.44 -0.83 -3.19
C GLN A 51 9.06 0.51 -2.55
N THR A 52 7.88 1.04 -2.92
CA THR A 52 7.25 2.20 -2.27
C THR A 52 6.74 1.92 -0.85
N THR A 53 6.98 0.71 -0.32
CA THR A 53 6.65 0.30 1.06
C THR A 53 7.91 -0.13 1.79
N ARG A 54 8.87 0.78 1.95
CA ARG A 54 9.99 0.54 2.88
C ARG A 54 9.46 0.67 4.30
N VAL A 55 9.61 -0.36 5.12
CA VAL A 55 9.47 -0.25 6.57
C VAL A 55 10.55 0.73 7.05
N LYS A 56 10.24 1.60 8.02
CA LYS A 56 11.15 2.64 8.55
C LYS A 56 12.56 2.12 8.88
N GLU A 57 12.67 0.86 9.31
CA GLU A 57 13.96 0.22 9.58
C GLU A 57 14.84 0.04 8.33
N GLU A 58 14.25 -0.21 7.16
CA GLU A 58 14.99 -0.35 5.89
C GLU A 58 15.38 1.00 5.28
N GLU A 59 14.64 2.08 5.60
CA GLU A 59 15.05 3.44 5.21
C GLU A 59 16.33 3.87 5.95
N ASN A 60 16.46 3.46 7.22
CA ASN A 60 17.65 3.70 8.03
C ASN A 60 18.92 3.00 7.53
N LEU A 61 18.83 2.13 6.51
CA LEU A 61 19.98 1.44 5.94
C LEU A 61 20.74 2.27 4.89
N HIS A 62 20.24 3.46 4.54
CA HIS A 62 20.88 4.40 3.62
C HIS A 62 21.20 3.82 2.23
N GLU A 63 20.50 2.76 1.81
CA GLU A 63 20.80 2.00 0.61
C GLU A 63 20.65 2.79 -0.70
N LYS A 64 19.95 3.94 -0.69
CA LYS A 64 19.74 4.82 -1.86
C LYS A 64 20.57 6.10 -1.82
N THR A 65 21.38 6.29 -0.79
CA THR A 65 22.12 7.54 -0.59
C THR A 65 23.13 7.72 -1.71
N LEU A 66 23.13 8.88 -2.36
CA LEU A 66 24.13 9.28 -3.35
C LEU A 66 25.02 10.36 -2.71
N SER A 67 26.20 9.99 -2.22
CA SER A 67 27.16 10.95 -1.65
C SER A 67 28.08 11.56 -2.70
N SER A 68 28.32 10.82 -3.78
CA SER A 68 29.11 11.26 -4.92
C SER A 68 28.63 10.58 -6.19
N LEU A 69 28.81 11.22 -7.34
CA LEU A 69 28.52 10.64 -8.64
C LEU A 69 29.51 11.17 -9.68
N ASP A 70 30.21 10.26 -10.35
CA ASP A 70 31.03 10.55 -11.53
C ASP A 70 30.22 10.27 -12.79
N PHE A 71 30.21 11.19 -13.76
CA PHE A 71 29.57 11.02 -15.06
C PHE A 71 30.57 11.28 -16.19
N LYS A 72 30.61 10.35 -17.15
CA LYS A 72 31.46 10.43 -18.33
C LYS A 72 30.70 10.12 -19.61
N MET A 73 31.06 10.81 -20.69
CA MET A 73 30.53 10.55 -22.02
C MET A 73 31.67 10.51 -23.05
N PHE A 74 31.64 9.52 -23.94
CA PHE A 74 32.68 9.21 -24.90
C PHE A 74 32.16 9.22 -26.33
N GLU A 75 33.05 9.59 -27.24
CA GLU A 75 32.86 9.42 -28.68
C GLU A 75 32.49 7.97 -29.06
N PRO A 76 31.69 7.78 -30.14
CA PRO A 76 31.22 6.46 -30.58
C PRO A 76 32.29 5.57 -31.24
N THR A 77 33.54 6.03 -31.35
CA THR A 77 34.66 5.23 -31.86
C THR A 77 35.21 4.29 -30.78
N ASN A 78 35.81 3.17 -31.18
CA ASN A 78 36.55 2.33 -30.23
C ASN A 78 37.68 3.16 -29.62
N ASN A 79 37.66 3.31 -28.29
CA ASN A 79 38.53 4.18 -27.52
C ASN A 79 38.35 5.67 -27.82
N GLY A 80 37.11 6.06 -28.10
CA GLY A 80 36.72 7.44 -28.34
C GLY A 80 37.14 8.41 -27.23
N GLU A 81 37.43 9.64 -27.61
CA GLU A 81 37.79 10.72 -26.69
C GLU A 81 36.65 11.00 -25.70
N CYS A 82 37.02 11.33 -24.46
CA CYS A 82 36.07 11.74 -23.43
C CYS A 82 35.58 13.17 -23.75
N ARG A 83 34.28 13.34 -24.02
CA ARG A 83 33.66 14.64 -24.30
C ARG A 83 33.13 15.33 -23.04
N ILE A 84 32.65 14.54 -22.07
CA ILE A 84 32.14 15.03 -20.79
C ILE A 84 32.81 14.24 -19.66
N ASP A 85 33.29 14.96 -18.64
CA ASP A 85 33.85 14.42 -17.40
C ASP A 85 33.41 15.30 -16.24
N CYS A 86 32.39 14.87 -15.51
CA CYS A 86 31.75 15.65 -14.45
C CYS A 86 31.72 14.86 -13.14
N GLN A 87 31.81 15.58 -12.03
CA GLN A 87 31.70 15.03 -10.69
C GLN A 87 30.71 15.84 -9.87
N PHE A 88 29.83 15.12 -9.18
CA PHE A 88 28.80 15.71 -8.34
C PHE A 88 29.01 15.27 -6.90
N LYS A 89 28.85 16.21 -5.96
CA LYS A 89 28.90 15.96 -4.52
C LYS A 89 27.48 16.01 -3.97
N ASN A 90 27.07 14.93 -3.32
CA ASN A 90 25.73 14.73 -2.75
C ASN A 90 24.58 15.03 -3.74
N PRO A 91 24.60 14.47 -4.98
CA PRO A 91 23.51 14.69 -5.92
C PRO A 91 22.22 14.11 -5.36
N ALA A 92 21.10 14.79 -5.61
CA ALA A 92 19.80 14.30 -5.17
C ALA A 92 19.17 13.39 -6.24
N GLU A 93 18.53 12.31 -5.80
CA GLU A 93 17.75 11.44 -6.69
C GLU A 93 16.63 12.26 -7.36
N LYS A 94 16.45 12.08 -8.68
CA LYS A 94 15.44 12.79 -9.50
C LYS A 94 15.63 14.30 -9.59
N GLN A 95 16.79 14.82 -9.19
CA GLN A 95 17.17 16.21 -9.41
C GLN A 95 18.21 16.29 -10.53
N ALA A 96 17.94 17.14 -11.53
CA ALA A 96 18.83 17.32 -12.66
C ALA A 96 20.15 17.97 -12.23
N GLU A 97 21.25 17.43 -12.72
CA GLU A 97 22.62 17.91 -12.53
C GLU A 97 23.18 18.41 -13.87
N VAL A 98 23.82 19.57 -13.88
CA VAL A 98 24.29 20.21 -15.11
C VAL A 98 25.60 19.59 -15.58
N LEU A 99 25.62 19.05 -16.80
CA LEU A 99 26.82 18.51 -17.44
C LEU A 99 27.56 19.56 -18.27
N ALA A 100 26.81 20.41 -18.98
CA ALA A 100 27.34 21.53 -19.77
C ALA A 100 26.23 22.57 -20.00
N SER A 101 26.61 23.84 -20.15
CA SER A 101 25.70 24.97 -20.39
C SER A 101 26.21 25.89 -21.50
N GLY A 102 25.36 26.80 -21.98
CA GLY A 102 25.68 27.67 -23.10
C GLY A 102 25.72 26.88 -24.41
N ASN A 103 26.63 27.22 -25.33
CA ASN A 103 26.81 26.47 -26.59
C ASN A 103 27.51 25.11 -26.34
N TRP A 104 26.83 24.24 -25.58
CA TRP A 104 27.37 22.99 -25.05
C TRP A 104 27.68 21.98 -26.15
N LYS A 105 26.95 22.02 -27.27
CA LYS A 105 27.19 21.15 -28.43
C LYS A 105 28.54 21.45 -29.06
N GLU A 106 28.82 22.71 -29.39
CA GLU A 106 30.12 23.10 -29.95
C GLU A 106 31.25 22.96 -28.94
N SER A 107 31.07 23.45 -27.71
CA SER A 107 32.13 23.44 -26.69
C SER A 107 32.53 22.04 -26.22
N LYS A 108 31.62 21.06 -26.28
CA LYS A 108 31.90 19.65 -26.00
C LYS A 108 32.10 18.80 -27.25
N ASN A 109 32.08 19.42 -28.44
CA ASN A 109 32.17 18.76 -29.74
C ASN A 109 31.17 17.60 -29.89
N LEU A 110 29.91 17.85 -29.54
CA LEU A 110 28.79 16.92 -29.61
C LEU A 110 27.91 17.23 -30.81
N GLN A 111 27.69 16.23 -31.66
CA GLN A 111 26.97 16.39 -32.93
C GLN A 111 25.50 15.95 -32.81
N PRO A 112 24.53 16.79 -33.21
CA PRO A 112 23.14 16.37 -33.34
C PRO A 112 23.00 15.14 -34.24
N GLY A 113 22.13 14.22 -33.84
CA GLY A 113 21.91 12.96 -34.53
C GLY A 113 22.88 11.83 -34.14
N GLN A 114 23.99 12.14 -33.46
CA GLN A 114 25.00 11.16 -33.04
C GLN A 114 24.70 10.61 -31.64
N SER A 115 24.91 9.30 -31.46
CA SER A 115 24.83 8.65 -30.16
C SER A 115 26.20 8.52 -29.51
N TYR A 116 26.29 8.81 -28.21
CA TYR A 116 27.51 8.77 -27.41
C TYR A 116 27.37 7.75 -26.29
N ALA A 117 28.44 7.03 -25.96
CA ALA A 117 28.43 6.10 -24.84
C ALA A 117 28.62 6.89 -23.53
N PHE A 118 27.81 6.61 -22.51
CA PHE A 118 27.96 7.22 -21.19
C PHE A 118 28.21 6.17 -20.11
N TYR A 119 28.89 6.61 -19.06
CA TYR A 119 29.22 5.84 -17.87
C TYR A 119 29.00 6.73 -16.65
N ALA A 120 28.13 6.31 -15.75
CA ALA A 120 27.84 6.99 -14.50
C ALA A 120 28.03 6.04 -13.33
N ALA A 121 28.75 6.45 -12.29
CA ALA A 121 28.90 5.66 -11.09
C ALA A 121 28.81 6.52 -9.84
N ALA A 122 27.98 6.10 -8.89
CA ALA A 122 27.82 6.72 -7.60
C ALA A 122 28.51 5.94 -6.50
N ASN A 123 29.01 6.67 -5.50
CA ASN A 123 29.66 6.13 -4.30
C ASN A 123 30.83 5.18 -4.59
N THR A 124 31.60 5.48 -5.63
CA THR A 124 32.86 4.80 -5.93
C THR A 124 33.88 5.08 -4.81
N LYS A 125 34.70 4.08 -4.45
CA LYS A 125 35.81 4.24 -3.49
C LYS A 125 36.97 5.03 -4.10
N GLN A 126 37.13 4.92 -5.42
CA GLN A 126 38.07 5.71 -6.20
C GLN A 126 37.29 6.47 -7.27
N SER A 127 37.55 7.77 -7.35
CA SER A 127 36.97 8.60 -8.40
C SER A 127 37.26 8.03 -9.79
N LEU A 128 36.28 8.15 -10.68
CA LEU A 128 36.43 7.82 -12.08
C LEU A 128 36.99 8.99 -12.90
N GLN A 129 37.16 10.18 -12.35
CA GLN A 129 37.65 11.36 -13.04
C GLN A 129 38.96 11.08 -13.79
N GLY A 130 39.09 11.60 -15.01
CA GLY A 130 40.26 11.41 -15.86
C GLY A 130 40.46 10.00 -16.43
N LYS A 131 39.69 8.98 -16.00
CA LYS A 131 39.81 7.62 -16.54
C LYS A 131 39.35 7.55 -18.00
N SER A 132 40.12 6.82 -18.80
CA SER A 132 39.82 6.45 -20.18
C SER A 132 38.69 5.40 -20.26
N LEU A 133 38.11 5.23 -21.46
CA LEU A 133 37.07 4.23 -21.70
C LEU A 133 37.55 2.80 -21.35
N ASP A 134 38.80 2.47 -21.65
CA ASP A 134 39.38 1.16 -21.33
C ASP A 134 39.56 0.97 -19.82
N GLU A 135 39.96 2.01 -19.10
CA GLU A 135 40.04 1.96 -17.63
C GLU A 135 38.66 1.80 -17.00
N LEU A 136 37.61 2.42 -17.55
CA LEU A 136 36.22 2.21 -17.09
C LEU A 136 35.71 0.80 -17.41
N LYS A 137 36.08 0.24 -18.55
CA LYS A 137 35.74 -1.13 -18.96
C LYS A 137 36.36 -2.20 -18.06
N ASN A 138 37.46 -1.86 -17.39
CA ASN A 138 38.19 -2.74 -16.49
C ASN A 138 38.14 -2.28 -15.02
N ALA A 139 37.30 -1.30 -14.69
CA ALA A 139 37.25 -0.72 -13.36
C ALA A 139 36.65 -1.73 -12.36
N THR A 140 37.40 -2.02 -11.30
CA THR A 140 36.95 -2.84 -10.17
C THR A 140 37.04 -2.08 -8.86
N GLN A 141 36.34 -2.55 -7.85
CA GLN A 141 36.36 -1.98 -6.50
C GLN A 141 36.25 -3.07 -5.44
N GLU A 142 37.07 -2.94 -4.40
CA GLU A 142 36.98 -3.71 -3.18
C GLU A 142 36.27 -2.93 -2.06
N ASP A 143 35.38 -3.60 -1.34
CA ASP A 143 34.76 -3.14 -0.09
C ASP A 143 34.76 -4.29 0.92
N VAL A 144 35.83 -4.39 1.73
CA VAL A 144 35.97 -5.43 2.77
C VAL A 144 34.84 -5.38 3.81
N ASP A 145 34.23 -4.21 3.97
CA ASP A 145 33.09 -3.97 4.86
C ASP A 145 31.73 -4.13 4.15
N ILE A 146 31.68 -4.77 2.97
CA ILE A 146 30.43 -4.94 2.21
C ILE A 146 29.32 -5.54 3.08
N TRP A 147 29.67 -6.55 3.88
CA TRP A 147 28.78 -7.29 4.77
C TRP A 147 28.18 -6.47 5.91
N LYS A 148 28.79 -5.35 6.30
CA LYS A 148 28.31 -4.53 7.42
C LYS A 148 27.14 -3.65 6.97
N PRO A 149 25.95 -3.77 7.58
CA PRO A 149 24.86 -2.82 7.33
C PRO A 149 25.21 -1.44 7.90
N TYR A 150 24.42 -0.43 7.51
CA TYR A 150 24.50 0.88 8.13
C TYR A 150 24.12 0.79 9.62
N SER A 151 24.89 1.45 10.47
CA SER A 151 24.64 1.58 11.91
C SER A 151 25.26 2.89 12.42
N LYS A 152 25.08 3.24 13.70
CA LYS A 152 25.78 4.40 14.30
C LYS A 152 27.30 4.28 14.15
N ASP A 153 27.83 3.08 14.35
CA ASP A 153 29.26 2.77 14.25
C ASP A 153 29.75 2.62 12.79
N ASN A 154 28.81 2.43 11.84
CA ASN A 154 29.07 2.33 10.40
C ASN A 154 28.24 3.37 9.61
N SER A 155 28.23 4.60 10.10
CA SER A 155 27.39 5.70 9.58
C SER A 155 27.82 6.24 8.21
N LYS A 156 28.89 5.68 7.63
CA LYS A 156 29.39 6.00 6.28
C LYS A 156 29.11 4.89 5.26
N LYS A 157 28.26 3.91 5.59
CA LYS A 157 27.95 2.82 4.68
C LYS A 157 27.25 3.38 3.43
N LEU A 158 27.89 3.16 2.28
CA LEU A 158 27.39 3.57 0.98
C LEU A 158 27.52 2.38 0.03
N PHE A 159 26.63 2.35 -0.96
CA PHE A 159 26.61 1.29 -1.97
C PHE A 159 27.06 1.86 -3.30
N LEU A 160 28.04 1.19 -3.91
CA LEU A 160 28.38 1.42 -5.31
C LEU A 160 27.15 1.19 -6.18
N MET A 161 26.80 2.18 -6.99
CA MET A 161 25.74 2.08 -7.99
C MET A 161 26.28 2.59 -9.32
N SER A 162 25.86 1.99 -10.41
CA SER A 162 26.37 2.39 -11.72
C SER A 162 25.35 2.19 -12.82
N SER A 163 25.56 2.95 -13.89
CA SER A 163 24.80 2.92 -15.13
C SER A 163 25.77 3.12 -16.29
N HIS A 164 25.52 2.44 -17.40
CA HIS A 164 26.19 2.73 -18.65
C HIS A 164 25.22 2.46 -19.80
N GLY A 165 25.40 3.18 -20.90
CA GLY A 165 24.50 3.09 -22.03
C GLY A 165 24.92 4.03 -23.15
N SER A 166 23.98 4.34 -24.02
CA SER A 166 24.19 5.31 -25.09
C SER A 166 23.06 6.33 -25.13
N TYR A 167 23.41 7.60 -25.36
CA TYR A 167 22.47 8.71 -25.46
C TYR A 167 22.65 9.44 -26.79
N LYS A 168 21.53 9.71 -27.48
CA LYS A 168 21.53 10.41 -28.77
C LYS A 168 21.35 11.90 -28.56
N ILE A 169 22.32 12.68 -29.02
CA ILE A 169 22.23 14.15 -29.00
C ILE A 169 21.22 14.59 -30.06
N THR A 170 20.24 15.40 -29.69
CA THR A 170 19.23 15.95 -30.61
C THR A 170 19.52 17.43 -30.94
N GLU A 171 18.71 18.03 -31.80
CA GLU A 171 18.77 19.47 -32.10
C GLU A 171 18.32 20.35 -30.92
N GLU A 172 17.57 19.78 -29.97
CA GLU A 172 16.97 20.52 -28.85
C GLU A 172 18.01 21.29 -28.02
N ALA A 173 17.67 22.53 -27.66
CA ALA A 173 18.52 23.44 -26.90
C ALA A 173 18.82 22.92 -25.49
N GLU A 174 17.84 22.25 -24.89
CA GLU A 174 17.91 21.62 -23.58
C GLU A 174 17.69 20.11 -23.71
N GLN A 175 18.58 19.32 -23.11
CA GLN A 175 18.49 17.86 -23.09
C GLN A 175 18.81 17.34 -21.70
N ASP A 176 18.06 16.33 -21.26
CA ASP A 176 18.30 15.63 -19.99
C ASP A 176 18.54 14.14 -20.25
N ILE A 177 19.62 13.61 -19.67
CA ILE A 177 20.01 12.21 -19.77
C ILE A 177 19.46 11.48 -18.54
N PRO A 178 18.50 10.55 -18.69
CA PRO A 178 18.07 9.72 -17.58
C PRO A 178 19.17 8.71 -17.24
N VAL A 179 19.65 8.75 -15.99
CA VAL A 179 20.74 7.87 -15.52
C VAL A 179 20.18 6.92 -14.46
N GLU A 180 19.79 5.72 -14.90
CA GLU A 180 19.30 4.66 -14.01
C GLU A 180 20.46 3.93 -13.33
N LEU A 181 20.70 4.26 -12.07
CA LEU A 181 21.77 3.68 -11.24
C LEU A 181 21.32 2.37 -10.61
N VAL A 182 22.14 1.34 -10.79
CA VAL A 182 21.89 -0.03 -10.30
C VAL A 182 22.98 -0.44 -9.31
N ARG A 183 22.58 -0.96 -8.14
CA ARG A 183 23.51 -1.39 -7.08
C ARG A 183 24.46 -2.47 -7.59
N ALA A 184 25.73 -2.40 -7.16
CA ALA A 184 26.70 -3.47 -7.43
C ALA A 184 26.58 -4.63 -6.45
N ALA A 185 25.98 -4.40 -5.28
CA ALA A 185 25.80 -5.40 -4.22
C ALA A 185 24.50 -6.21 -4.41
N ALA A 186 24.49 -7.41 -3.83
CA ALA A 186 23.29 -8.18 -3.50
C ALA A 186 22.91 -7.93 -2.04
N LYS A 187 21.61 -7.85 -1.74
CA LYS A 187 21.07 -7.81 -0.38
C LYS A 187 20.75 -9.23 0.07
N ILE A 188 21.11 -9.54 1.30
CA ILE A 188 20.76 -10.80 1.94
C ILE A 188 19.89 -10.48 3.16
N LYS A 189 18.72 -11.10 3.24
CA LYS A 189 17.80 -11.02 4.38
C LYS A 189 17.58 -12.41 4.95
N LEU A 190 17.93 -12.64 6.20
CA LEU A 190 17.54 -13.84 6.94
C LEU A 190 16.42 -13.48 7.92
N ASN A 191 15.26 -14.10 7.75
CA ASN A 191 14.17 -14.06 8.71
C ASN A 191 14.25 -15.33 9.56
N LEU A 192 14.52 -15.17 10.84
CA LEU A 192 14.64 -16.26 11.78
C LEU A 192 13.41 -16.30 12.68
N SER A 193 12.79 -17.46 12.83
CA SER A 193 11.74 -17.72 13.80
C SER A 193 12.04 -18.97 14.62
N SER A 194 11.40 -19.08 15.78
CA SER A 194 11.36 -20.34 16.53
C SER A 194 9.95 -20.71 16.95
N SER A 195 9.63 -21.99 16.73
CA SER A 195 8.39 -22.64 17.15
C SER A 195 8.65 -23.72 18.21
N VAL A 196 9.78 -23.66 18.91
CA VAL A 196 10.12 -24.62 19.98
C VAL A 196 9.21 -24.38 21.18
N ASN A 197 8.39 -25.37 21.53
CA ASN A 197 7.49 -25.26 22.68
C ASN A 197 8.27 -25.18 24.01
N GLY A 198 7.87 -24.25 24.88
CA GLY A 198 8.45 -24.06 26.22
C GLY A 198 9.78 -23.29 26.26
N TYR A 199 10.21 -22.66 25.17
CA TYR A 199 11.44 -21.87 25.12
C TYR A 199 11.23 -20.52 24.44
N ASN A 200 11.95 -19.51 24.92
CA ASN A 200 12.04 -18.19 24.29
C ASN A 200 13.45 -17.94 23.76
N MET A 201 13.54 -17.37 22.57
CA MET A 201 14.77 -16.87 21.97
C MET A 201 15.16 -15.55 22.66
N THR A 202 16.34 -15.52 23.27
CA THR A 202 16.78 -14.37 24.09
C THR A 202 18.02 -13.67 23.54
N SER A 203 18.79 -14.35 22.70
CA SER A 203 19.98 -13.79 22.05
C SER A 203 20.22 -14.47 20.71
N VAL A 204 20.61 -13.70 19.71
CA VAL A 204 21.00 -14.19 18.39
C VAL A 204 22.30 -13.50 17.98
N ASN A 205 23.36 -14.29 17.84
CA ASN A 205 24.63 -13.86 17.25
C ASN A 205 24.77 -14.43 15.85
N TRP A 206 25.46 -13.73 14.94
CA TRP A 206 25.63 -14.18 13.57
C TRP A 206 26.95 -13.77 12.93
N LYS A 207 27.39 -14.58 11.96
CA LYS A 207 28.53 -14.37 11.08
C LYS A 207 28.12 -14.60 9.63
N PHE A 208 28.61 -13.77 8.72
CA PHE A 208 28.52 -13.99 7.29
C PHE A 208 29.80 -14.65 6.77
N LEU A 209 29.64 -15.83 6.18
CA LEU A 209 30.71 -16.66 5.64
C LEU A 209 30.67 -16.62 4.11
N ASN A 210 31.84 -16.68 3.50
CA ASN A 210 32.06 -16.78 2.06
C ASN A 210 31.39 -15.68 1.22
N TYR A 211 31.39 -14.44 1.69
CA TYR A 211 30.91 -13.30 0.91
C TYR A 211 32.02 -12.73 0.03
N ASN A 212 31.64 -12.13 -1.10
CA ASN A 212 32.58 -11.51 -2.02
C ASN A 212 32.72 -10.01 -1.72
N THR A 213 33.96 -9.54 -1.54
CA THR A 213 34.32 -8.14 -1.27
C THR A 213 34.78 -7.36 -2.49
N ASN A 214 34.98 -8.02 -3.65
CA ASN A 214 35.43 -7.36 -4.88
C ASN A 214 34.38 -7.43 -6.00
N THR A 215 34.20 -6.35 -6.75
CA THR A 215 33.22 -6.27 -7.84
C THR A 215 33.72 -5.42 -9.00
N ALA A 216 33.14 -5.61 -10.18
CA ALA A 216 33.30 -4.67 -11.28
C ALA A 216 32.41 -3.44 -11.07
N VAL A 217 32.91 -2.26 -11.44
CA VAL A 217 32.17 -1.01 -11.29
C VAL A 217 30.90 -1.05 -12.13
N PHE A 218 30.99 -1.43 -13.40
CA PHE A 218 29.84 -1.48 -14.32
C PHE A 218 29.37 -2.91 -14.58
N ALA A 219 28.08 -3.06 -14.89
CA ALA A 219 27.48 -4.36 -15.20
C ALA A 219 27.98 -4.90 -16.56
N GLY A 220 28.07 -6.23 -16.69
CA GLY A 220 28.58 -6.90 -17.89
C GLY A 220 30.10 -7.09 -17.91
N GLN A 221 30.80 -6.60 -16.89
CA GLN A 221 32.24 -6.78 -16.71
C GLN A 221 32.55 -7.89 -15.69
N THR A 222 33.75 -8.47 -15.78
CA THR A 222 34.22 -9.49 -14.85
C THR A 222 35.21 -8.90 -13.86
N ALA A 223 35.03 -9.20 -12.57
CA ALA A 223 36.03 -8.97 -11.54
C ALA A 223 36.39 -10.31 -10.88
N LYS A 224 37.66 -10.51 -10.54
CA LYS A 224 38.08 -11.68 -9.76
C LYS A 224 37.47 -11.59 -8.36
N PRO A 225 36.63 -12.55 -7.91
CA PRO A 225 36.06 -12.52 -6.57
C PRO A 225 37.16 -12.54 -5.51
N ASN A 226 36.94 -11.79 -4.43
CA ASN A 226 37.72 -11.91 -3.20
C ASN A 226 36.78 -12.41 -2.09
N ILE A 227 36.88 -13.71 -1.78
CA ILE A 227 35.96 -14.39 -0.86
C ILE A 227 36.49 -14.29 0.56
N MET A 228 35.64 -13.78 1.46
CA MET A 228 35.96 -13.56 2.87
C MET A 228 34.87 -14.10 3.79
N SER A 229 35.20 -14.24 5.06
CA SER A 229 34.29 -14.55 6.15
C SER A 229 34.59 -13.59 7.30
N ASN A 230 33.56 -13.13 8.03
CA ASN A 230 33.82 -12.27 9.19
C ASN A 230 34.15 -13.13 10.42
N ASN A 231 35.12 -12.67 11.22
CA ASN A 231 35.61 -13.44 12.37
C ASN A 231 34.82 -13.14 13.66
N ALA A 232 34.31 -11.91 13.80
CA ALA A 232 33.60 -11.43 14.98
C ALA A 232 32.11 -11.81 14.95
N ASP A 233 31.56 -12.18 16.11
CA ASP A 233 30.12 -12.35 16.28
C ASP A 233 29.41 -11.00 16.25
N ASN A 234 28.36 -10.91 15.44
CA ASN A 234 27.46 -9.75 15.43
C ASN A 234 26.19 -10.11 16.18
N MET A 235 25.77 -9.25 17.09
CA MET A 235 24.56 -9.49 17.88
C MET A 235 23.36 -8.79 17.23
N VAL A 236 22.24 -9.49 17.14
CA VAL A 236 20.94 -8.87 16.85
C VAL A 236 20.53 -8.07 18.09
N ASP A 237 20.09 -6.83 17.89
CA ASP A 237 19.59 -6.00 18.98
C ASP A 237 18.46 -6.74 19.73
N LYS A 238 18.56 -6.79 21.06
CA LYS A 238 17.65 -7.57 21.90
C LYS A 238 16.21 -7.11 21.72
N ASP A 239 16.00 -5.81 21.54
CA ASP A 239 14.68 -5.21 21.35
C ASP A 239 14.06 -5.56 19.98
N LYS A 240 14.87 -6.08 19.03
CA LYS A 240 14.41 -6.57 17.73
C LYS A 240 14.10 -8.07 17.71
N ILE A 241 14.24 -8.74 18.86
CA ILE A 241 13.80 -10.12 19.04
C ILE A 241 12.40 -10.08 19.64
N GLU A 242 11.39 -10.19 18.77
CA GLU A 242 9.99 -10.09 19.17
C GLU A 242 9.26 -11.39 18.89
N ALA A 243 8.55 -11.92 19.90
CA ALA A 243 7.75 -13.14 19.79
C ALA A 243 8.52 -14.31 19.11
N ASN A 244 9.77 -14.54 19.53
CA ASN A 244 10.68 -15.56 18.97
C ASN A 244 10.99 -15.39 17.48
N LYS A 245 10.99 -14.14 16.99
CA LYS A 245 11.34 -13.79 15.61
C LYS A 245 12.36 -12.66 15.60
N CYS A 246 13.25 -12.68 14.62
CA CYS A 246 14.14 -11.56 14.32
C CYS A 246 14.60 -11.61 12.87
N SER A 247 15.26 -10.55 12.41
CA SER A 247 15.85 -10.51 11.07
C SER A 247 17.33 -10.11 11.11
N VAL A 248 18.08 -10.61 10.13
CA VAL A 248 19.47 -10.22 9.85
C VAL A 248 19.53 -9.72 8.41
N THR A 249 20.09 -8.52 8.21
CA THR A 249 20.35 -7.97 6.88
C THR A 249 21.85 -7.77 6.68
N THR A 250 22.39 -8.29 5.58
CA THR A 250 23.80 -8.17 5.18
C THR A 250 23.92 -8.10 3.65
N TYR A 251 25.14 -7.97 3.13
CA TYR A 251 25.39 -7.74 1.70
C TYR A 251 26.65 -8.45 1.23
N SER A 252 26.64 -8.88 -0.03
CA SER A 252 27.80 -9.42 -0.74
C SER A 252 27.82 -8.83 -2.15
N TYR A 253 28.99 -8.71 -2.76
CA TYR A 253 29.03 -8.56 -4.21
C TYR A 253 28.68 -9.87 -4.93
N SER A 254 28.36 -9.77 -6.22
CA SER A 254 28.05 -10.91 -7.05
C SER A 254 29.19 -11.92 -7.06
N THR A 255 28.87 -13.21 -7.00
CA THR A 255 29.87 -14.28 -6.95
C THR A 255 29.29 -15.59 -7.45
N THR A 256 30.16 -16.52 -7.83
CA THR A 256 29.80 -17.89 -8.22
C THR A 256 30.65 -18.89 -7.45
N TRP A 257 30.12 -20.08 -7.19
CA TRP A 257 30.84 -21.14 -6.48
C TRP A 257 30.66 -22.50 -7.14
N THR A 258 31.57 -23.44 -6.85
CA THR A 258 31.54 -24.80 -7.40
C THR A 258 31.04 -25.82 -6.39
N SER A 259 31.48 -25.71 -5.13
CA SER A 259 31.06 -26.56 -4.01
C SER A 259 30.16 -25.81 -3.03
N GLN A 260 29.27 -26.54 -2.36
CA GLN A 260 28.39 -25.95 -1.35
C GLN A 260 29.14 -25.46 -0.10
N GLU A 261 30.34 -25.97 0.15
CA GLU A 261 31.22 -25.50 1.22
C GLU A 261 31.58 -24.02 1.03
N ASN A 262 31.83 -23.61 -0.21
CA ASN A 262 32.22 -22.26 -0.60
C ASN A 262 31.03 -21.31 -0.88
N ALA A 263 29.80 -21.79 -0.73
CA ALA A 263 28.62 -20.96 -0.89
C ALA A 263 28.52 -19.90 0.23
N PRO A 264 28.01 -18.68 -0.06
CA PRO A 264 27.69 -17.69 0.96
C PRO A 264 26.69 -18.23 2.00
N LYS A 265 27.02 -18.08 3.28
CA LYS A 265 26.24 -18.66 4.40
C LYS A 265 26.19 -17.72 5.59
N ILE A 266 25.08 -17.72 6.31
CA ILE A 266 24.96 -17.06 7.61
C ILE A 266 25.05 -18.12 8.70
N ALA A 267 26.13 -18.09 9.48
CA ALA A 267 26.20 -18.85 10.72
C ALA A 267 25.49 -18.08 11.83
N VAL A 268 24.49 -18.68 12.46
CA VAL A 268 23.74 -18.09 13.57
C VAL A 268 23.90 -18.93 14.83
N LYS A 269 24.07 -18.26 15.96
CA LYS A 269 24.08 -18.82 17.30
C LYS A 269 22.94 -18.24 18.11
N VAL A 270 21.99 -19.07 18.48
CA VAL A 270 20.74 -18.68 19.14
C VAL A 270 20.71 -19.22 20.57
N VAL A 271 20.44 -18.35 21.54
CA VAL A 271 20.25 -18.72 22.95
C VAL A 271 18.76 -18.80 23.25
N PHE A 272 18.36 -19.91 23.86
CA PHE A 272 17.01 -20.22 24.29
C PHE A 272 16.94 -20.32 25.81
N GLU A 273 15.96 -19.67 26.42
CA GLU A 273 15.66 -19.76 27.86
C GLU A 273 14.32 -20.46 28.06
N SER A 274 14.26 -21.40 29.01
CA SER A 274 13.02 -22.15 29.28
C SER A 274 11.96 -21.25 29.91
N THR A 275 10.70 -21.40 29.50
CA THR A 275 9.58 -20.66 30.08
C THR A 275 9.16 -21.16 31.46
N ASP A 276 9.55 -22.38 31.83
CA ASP A 276 9.18 -23.04 33.10
C ASP A 276 10.27 -23.00 34.18
N GLY A 277 11.44 -22.41 33.87
CA GLY A 277 12.58 -22.28 34.79
C GLY A 277 13.32 -23.58 35.12
N LYS A 278 12.97 -24.74 34.52
CA LYS A 278 13.53 -26.05 34.88
C LYS A 278 14.77 -26.48 34.06
N ASN A 279 15.01 -25.83 32.92
CA ASN A 279 16.19 -26.03 32.06
C ASN A 279 16.80 -24.67 31.73
N GLU A 280 17.90 -24.31 32.40
CA GLU A 280 18.28 -22.90 32.56
C GLU A 280 18.57 -22.15 31.25
N LYS A 281 19.39 -22.69 30.33
CA LYS A 281 19.65 -22.12 29.00
C LYS A 281 20.06 -23.22 28.00
N ARG A 282 19.72 -23.05 26.72
CA ARG A 282 20.20 -23.89 25.62
C ARG A 282 20.72 -23.03 24.48
N GLU A 283 21.82 -23.44 23.86
CA GLU A 283 22.37 -22.77 22.69
C GLU A 283 22.18 -23.63 21.44
N LYS A 284 21.90 -22.99 20.30
CA LYS A 284 21.80 -23.65 19.01
C LYS A 284 22.60 -22.91 17.96
N GLU A 285 23.54 -23.59 17.33
CA GLU A 285 24.30 -23.09 16.19
C GLU A 285 23.77 -23.69 14.88
N LEU A 286 23.60 -22.85 13.87
CA LEU A 286 23.11 -23.22 12.53
C LEU A 286 23.94 -22.50 11.48
N THR A 287 24.27 -23.17 10.37
CA THR A 287 24.90 -22.54 9.21
C THR A 287 23.93 -22.56 8.04
N ILE A 288 23.33 -21.42 7.74
CA ILE A 288 22.21 -21.30 6.81
C ILE A 288 22.74 -20.78 5.46
N PRO A 289 22.56 -21.50 4.34
CA PRO A 289 22.98 -21.00 3.04
C PRO A 289 22.08 -19.85 2.59
N VAL A 290 22.67 -18.83 1.97
CA VAL A 290 21.96 -17.63 1.49
C VAL A 290 21.03 -17.94 0.31
N ARG A 291 21.32 -19.00 -0.44
CA ARG A 291 20.57 -19.48 -1.60
C ARG A 291 20.32 -20.98 -1.47
N ASP A 292 19.27 -21.46 -2.12
CA ASP A 292 18.98 -22.90 -2.21
C ASP A 292 20.23 -23.65 -2.72
N PRO A 293 20.77 -24.60 -1.93
CA PRO A 293 21.89 -25.46 -2.30
C PRO A 293 21.71 -26.25 -3.60
N LYS A 294 20.46 -26.54 -4.00
CA LYS A 294 20.11 -27.25 -5.23
C LYS A 294 19.94 -26.31 -6.43
N GLY A 295 19.79 -25.00 -6.18
CA GLY A 295 19.64 -23.99 -7.21
C GLY A 295 20.95 -23.59 -7.87
N GLU A 296 20.92 -22.51 -8.65
CA GLU A 296 22.13 -21.99 -9.27
C GLU A 296 23.17 -21.53 -8.24
N LYS A 297 24.44 -21.80 -8.52
CA LYS A 297 25.55 -21.48 -7.64
C LYS A 297 26.08 -20.06 -7.84
N LYS A 298 25.18 -19.06 -7.76
CA LYS A 298 25.52 -17.65 -7.98
C LYS A 298 24.73 -16.68 -7.10
N LEU A 299 25.37 -15.58 -6.72
CA LEU A 299 24.72 -14.34 -6.29
C LEU A 299 24.91 -13.29 -7.38
N GLU A 300 23.84 -12.57 -7.71
CA GLU A 300 23.83 -11.53 -8.73
C GLU A 300 23.73 -10.15 -8.09
N ARG A 301 24.41 -9.17 -8.70
CA ARG A 301 24.31 -7.78 -8.28
C ARG A 301 22.86 -7.32 -8.40
N ASN A 302 22.42 -6.48 -7.48
CA ASN A 302 21.08 -5.89 -7.50
C ASN A 302 19.95 -6.92 -7.37
N TYR A 303 20.16 -7.98 -6.58
CA TYR A 303 19.11 -8.90 -6.14
C TYR A 303 19.00 -8.93 -4.62
N ILE A 304 17.82 -9.26 -4.12
CA ILE A 304 17.53 -9.54 -2.72
C ILE A 304 17.32 -11.04 -2.56
N TYR A 305 18.18 -11.66 -1.76
CA TYR A 305 18.10 -13.06 -1.36
C TYR A 305 17.49 -13.13 0.04
N THR A 306 16.25 -13.58 0.13
CA THR A 306 15.54 -13.75 1.40
C THR A 306 15.54 -15.21 1.79
N VAL A 307 15.96 -15.51 3.01
CA VAL A 307 15.93 -16.85 3.61
C VAL A 307 15.02 -16.81 4.83
N ASN A 308 14.01 -17.66 4.87
CA ASN A 308 13.16 -17.83 6.05
C ASN A 308 13.53 -19.14 6.73
N ALA A 309 13.93 -19.07 8.00
CA ALA A 309 14.38 -20.21 8.78
C ALA A 309 13.54 -20.35 10.06
N ASP A 310 12.89 -21.50 10.25
CA ASP A 310 12.09 -21.80 11.44
C ASP A 310 12.71 -22.91 12.29
N ILE A 311 13.16 -22.56 13.49
CA ILE A 311 13.74 -23.49 14.45
C ILE A 311 12.62 -24.22 15.18
N LYS A 312 12.41 -25.49 14.84
CA LYS A 312 11.34 -26.33 15.41
C LYS A 312 11.80 -27.24 16.56
N ARG A 313 13.11 -27.50 16.69
CA ARG A 313 13.65 -28.48 17.65
C ARG A 313 15.05 -28.07 18.15
N LEU A 314 15.36 -28.39 19.40
CA LEU A 314 16.67 -28.11 20.06
C LEU A 314 17.57 -29.36 20.16
N LYS A 315 17.51 -30.30 19.21
CA LYS A 315 18.40 -31.48 19.21
C LYS A 315 19.83 -31.09 18.83
N ASP A 316 20.82 -31.78 19.39
CA ASP A 316 22.24 -31.38 19.40
C ASP A 316 22.93 -31.37 18.03
N SER A 317 22.46 -32.18 17.07
CA SER A 317 22.97 -32.16 15.69
C SER A 317 21.84 -31.90 14.69
N ILE A 318 21.89 -30.75 14.02
CA ILE A 318 21.23 -30.56 12.74
C ILE A 318 22.36 -30.16 11.80
N ASN A 319 23.11 -31.15 11.30
CA ASN A 319 23.76 -30.93 10.02
C ASN A 319 22.63 -30.73 9.03
N ILE A 320 22.65 -29.61 8.31
CA ILE A 320 21.72 -29.41 7.19
C ILE A 320 22.06 -30.49 6.18
N ASP A 321 21.27 -31.57 6.16
CA ASP A 321 21.40 -32.57 5.12
C ASP A 321 20.84 -31.98 3.83
N TYR A 322 21.75 -31.63 2.92
CA TYR A 322 21.43 -31.04 1.63
C TYR A 322 20.67 -32.00 0.70
N ASN A 323 20.59 -33.29 1.04
CA ASN A 323 19.91 -34.33 0.27
C ASN A 323 18.49 -34.64 0.77
N GLU A 324 18.11 -34.25 2.00
CA GLU A 324 16.75 -34.43 2.55
C GLU A 324 15.86 -33.18 2.32
N GLU A 325 14.54 -33.31 2.48
CA GLU A 325 13.60 -32.20 2.37
C GLU A 325 13.86 -31.14 3.45
N LEU A 326 14.40 -29.99 3.05
CA LEU A 326 14.68 -28.83 3.91
C LEU A 326 13.41 -28.06 4.29
N GLY A 327 12.37 -28.74 4.78
CA GLY A 327 11.03 -28.19 5.08
C GLY A 327 10.96 -27.08 6.15
N TYR A 328 12.10 -26.63 6.66
CA TYR A 328 12.24 -25.51 7.61
C TYR A 328 12.98 -24.30 7.03
N LEU A 329 13.52 -24.39 5.81
CA LEU A 329 14.16 -23.28 5.08
C LEU A 329 13.36 -22.95 3.82
N LYS A 330 13.15 -21.66 3.56
CA LYS A 330 12.55 -21.18 2.31
C LYS A 330 13.36 -20.02 1.75
N TRP A 331 13.80 -20.13 0.50
CA TRP A 331 14.51 -19.08 -0.22
C TRP A 331 13.56 -18.33 -1.15
N ALA A 332 13.76 -17.03 -1.27
CA ALA A 332 13.13 -16.19 -2.26
C ALA A 332 14.18 -15.26 -2.86
N ILE A 333 14.20 -15.17 -4.19
CA ILE A 333 15.10 -14.30 -4.94
C ILE A 333 14.23 -13.28 -5.66
N THR A 334 14.49 -12.00 -5.43
CA THR A 334 13.77 -10.90 -6.09
C THR A 334 14.79 -9.90 -6.61
N LYS A 335 14.51 -9.25 -7.74
CA LYS A 335 15.35 -8.11 -8.15
C LYS A 335 15.22 -7.00 -7.11
N TRP A 336 16.32 -6.32 -6.84
CA TRP A 336 16.32 -5.20 -5.91
C TRP A 336 15.65 -3.96 -6.53
N THR A 337 15.70 -3.86 -7.86
CA THR A 337 15.09 -2.79 -8.67
C THR A 337 13.67 -3.10 -9.11
N THR A 338 13.34 -4.38 -9.26
CA THR A 338 12.08 -4.87 -9.81
C THR A 338 11.48 -5.80 -8.78
N GLY A 339 10.25 -5.55 -8.32
CA GLY A 339 9.44 -6.58 -7.68
C GLY A 339 9.06 -7.63 -8.72
N GLU A 340 10.07 -8.28 -9.32
CA GLU A 340 9.88 -9.43 -10.17
C GLU A 340 9.36 -10.57 -9.30
N ASP A 341 8.41 -11.29 -9.89
CA ASP A 341 7.74 -12.43 -9.30
C ASP A 341 8.77 -13.31 -8.58
N THR A 342 8.46 -13.66 -7.34
CA THR A 342 9.17 -14.77 -6.71
C THR A 342 8.75 -16.02 -7.48
N GLU A 343 9.60 -16.48 -8.41
CA GLU A 343 9.54 -17.86 -8.87
C GLU A 343 9.87 -18.73 -7.66
N VAL A 344 8.80 -19.15 -6.97
CA VAL A 344 8.87 -20.32 -6.11
C VAL A 344 8.92 -21.49 -7.08
N ASP A 345 10.10 -22.10 -7.21
CA ASP A 345 10.28 -23.37 -7.90
C ASP A 345 9.53 -24.44 -7.08
N ALA A 346 8.23 -24.50 -7.35
CA ALA A 346 7.23 -25.23 -6.57
C ALA A 346 6.74 -26.39 -7.42
N ASP A 347 7.63 -27.29 -7.81
CA ASP A 347 7.24 -28.54 -8.46
C ASP A 347 6.31 -29.41 -7.58
N LYS A 348 6.01 -29.02 -6.33
CA LYS A 348 4.93 -29.60 -5.48
C LYS A 348 4.24 -28.66 -4.48
N ALA A 349 4.55 -27.36 -4.43
CA ALA A 349 3.99 -26.48 -3.40
C ALA A 349 2.85 -25.61 -3.93
N SER A 350 1.61 -25.98 -3.60
CA SER A 350 0.46 -25.11 -3.88
C SER A 350 0.56 -23.82 -3.06
N TYR A 351 0.34 -22.67 -3.69
CA TYR A 351 0.31 -21.36 -3.02
C TYR A 351 -0.88 -20.53 -3.52
N LEU A 352 -1.35 -19.62 -2.66
CA LEU A 352 -2.46 -18.71 -2.95
C LEU A 352 -2.25 -17.39 -2.21
N VAL A 353 -2.33 -16.29 -2.94
CA VAL A 353 -2.36 -14.92 -2.42
C VAL A 353 -3.57 -14.23 -3.03
N VAL A 354 -4.38 -13.59 -2.18
CA VAL A 354 -5.55 -12.81 -2.59
C VAL A 354 -5.51 -11.47 -1.89
N TYR A 355 -5.68 -10.38 -2.63
CA TYR A 355 -5.66 -9.03 -2.06
C TYR A 355 -6.54 -8.05 -2.85
N PRO A 356 -7.34 -7.19 -2.18
CA PRO A 356 -7.62 -7.21 -0.74
C PRO A 356 -8.54 -8.37 -0.35
N THR A 357 -8.53 -8.78 0.93
CA THR A 357 -9.45 -9.80 1.48
C THR A 357 -10.71 -9.20 2.11
N LYS A 358 -10.79 -7.87 2.19
CA LYS A 358 -11.97 -7.10 2.59
C LYS A 358 -12.19 -5.98 1.58
N LEU A 359 -13.40 -5.84 1.05
CA LEU A 359 -13.72 -4.85 0.02
C LEU A 359 -15.07 -4.17 0.25
N ASP A 360 -15.10 -2.84 0.11
CA ASP A 360 -16.33 -2.04 0.14
C ASP A 360 -16.63 -1.45 -1.22
N ILE A 361 -17.73 -1.89 -1.83
CA ILE A 361 -18.19 -1.42 -3.14
C ILE A 361 -19.31 -0.40 -2.92
N LYS A 362 -19.01 0.88 -3.13
CA LYS A 362 -19.92 1.99 -2.82
C LYS A 362 -20.77 2.41 -4.02
N GLY A 363 -22.08 2.60 -3.78
CA GLY A 363 -23.01 3.18 -4.74
C GLY A 363 -23.38 2.25 -5.91
N VAL A 364 -23.64 0.99 -5.59
CA VAL A 364 -24.07 -0.05 -6.53
C VAL A 364 -25.56 0.15 -6.82
N GLU A 365 -25.90 0.57 -8.04
CA GLU A 365 -27.27 0.87 -8.45
C GLU A 365 -27.76 0.08 -9.66
N LYS A 366 -26.86 -0.68 -10.30
CA LYS A 366 -27.18 -1.53 -11.45
C LYS A 366 -26.67 -2.94 -11.23
N ASP A 367 -27.38 -3.91 -11.80
CA ASP A 367 -26.98 -5.33 -11.74
C ASP A 367 -25.77 -5.64 -12.64
N ASP A 368 -25.40 -4.78 -13.58
CA ASP A 368 -24.25 -5.00 -14.47
C ASP A 368 -22.95 -4.32 -13.99
N GLN A 369 -22.96 -3.71 -12.80
CA GLN A 369 -21.78 -3.03 -12.27
C GLN A 369 -20.72 -4.05 -11.83
N ALA A 370 -19.60 -4.08 -12.56
CA ALA A 370 -18.43 -4.91 -12.27
C ALA A 370 -17.45 -4.20 -11.33
N ASP A 371 -16.88 -4.94 -10.37
CA ASP A 371 -15.75 -4.51 -9.55
C ASP A 371 -14.65 -5.58 -9.64
N LYS A 372 -13.45 -5.16 -10.06
CA LYS A 372 -12.28 -6.03 -10.31
C LYS A 372 -11.10 -5.70 -9.40
N THR A 373 -11.39 -5.13 -8.22
CA THR A 373 -10.37 -4.64 -7.29
C THR A 373 -9.59 -5.78 -6.63
N ILE A 374 -10.22 -6.94 -6.44
CA ILE A 374 -9.57 -8.11 -5.84
C ILE A 374 -8.69 -8.79 -6.87
N GLN A 375 -7.42 -8.90 -6.56
CA GLN A 375 -6.40 -9.59 -7.33
C GLN A 375 -6.01 -10.89 -6.65
N TRP A 376 -5.59 -11.86 -7.45
CA TRP A 376 -5.09 -13.14 -6.95
C TRP A 376 -3.84 -13.59 -7.70
N PHE A 377 -2.99 -14.33 -6.99
CA PHE A 377 -1.77 -14.95 -7.50
C PHE A 377 -1.63 -16.33 -6.85
N ALA A 378 -1.44 -17.38 -7.65
CA ALA A 378 -1.51 -18.74 -7.16
C ALA A 378 -0.68 -19.73 -7.98
N SER A 379 -0.46 -20.92 -7.42
CA SER A 379 0.29 -21.99 -8.10
C SER A 379 -0.41 -22.52 -9.35
N GLU A 380 -1.74 -22.40 -9.42
CA GLU A 380 -2.58 -22.73 -10.57
C GLU A 380 -3.80 -21.79 -10.65
N THR A 381 -4.59 -21.88 -11.72
CA THR A 381 -5.82 -21.08 -11.86
C THR A 381 -6.76 -21.31 -10.69
N CYS A 382 -7.14 -20.22 -10.02
CA CYS A 382 -8.03 -20.27 -8.86
C CYS A 382 -9.49 -20.46 -9.25
N LEU A 383 -10.27 -20.98 -8.31
CA LEU A 383 -11.72 -21.11 -8.38
C LEU A 383 -12.38 -20.48 -7.15
N ILE A 384 -13.70 -20.27 -7.24
CA ILE A 384 -14.52 -19.72 -6.14
C ILE A 384 -15.46 -20.80 -5.62
N LYS A 385 -15.62 -20.86 -4.30
CA LYS A 385 -16.63 -21.70 -3.63
C LYS A 385 -17.22 -20.99 -2.42
N ASP A 386 -18.26 -21.59 -1.84
CA ASP A 386 -18.91 -21.16 -0.59
C ASP A 386 -19.37 -19.69 -0.60
N ALA A 387 -19.74 -19.17 -1.77
CA ALA A 387 -20.24 -17.81 -1.90
C ALA A 387 -21.60 -17.68 -1.19
N LYS A 388 -21.70 -16.69 -0.31
CA LYS A 388 -22.90 -16.39 0.46
C LYS A 388 -23.04 -14.88 0.63
N ALA A 389 -24.27 -14.40 0.62
CA ALA A 389 -24.58 -13.03 0.96
C ALA A 389 -25.82 -12.94 1.85
N TYR A 390 -25.92 -11.84 2.58
CA TYR A 390 -27.06 -11.51 3.41
C TYR A 390 -27.20 -10.00 3.57
N TYR A 391 -28.39 -9.56 3.95
CA TYR A 391 -28.63 -8.19 4.44
C TYR A 391 -29.40 -8.26 5.75
N TYR A 392 -29.51 -7.12 6.43
CA TYR A 392 -30.40 -6.99 7.58
C TYR A 392 -31.64 -6.21 7.18
N ASP A 393 -32.81 -6.80 7.42
CA ASP A 393 -34.07 -6.10 7.20
C ASP A 393 -34.29 -4.99 8.24
N ARG A 394 -35.39 -4.24 8.11
CA ARG A 394 -35.81 -3.21 9.07
C ARG A 394 -35.88 -3.66 10.54
N TYR A 395 -36.06 -4.95 10.80
CA TYR A 395 -36.14 -5.51 12.15
C TYR A 395 -34.76 -5.93 12.67
N GLY A 396 -33.71 -5.78 11.87
CA GLY A 396 -32.36 -6.23 12.23
C GLY A 396 -32.19 -7.74 12.09
N LYS A 397 -33.13 -8.43 11.45
CA LYS A 397 -33.04 -9.86 11.16
C LYS A 397 -32.19 -10.08 9.93
N GLN A 398 -31.28 -11.05 10.01
CA GLN A 398 -30.45 -11.45 8.90
C GLN A 398 -31.28 -12.22 7.88
N ILE A 399 -31.30 -11.75 6.64
CA ILE A 399 -32.00 -12.38 5.52
C ILE A 399 -30.96 -12.78 4.47
N GLY A 400 -31.00 -14.04 4.04
CA GLY A 400 -30.15 -14.54 2.96
C GLY A 400 -30.37 -13.77 1.67
N TYR A 401 -29.30 -13.56 0.92
CA TYR A 401 -29.30 -12.78 -0.30
C TYR A 401 -28.46 -13.44 -1.39
N ASP A 402 -28.80 -13.17 -2.65
CA ASP A 402 -27.99 -13.60 -3.78
C ASP A 402 -26.69 -12.78 -3.82
N CYS A 403 -25.54 -13.45 -3.83
CA CYS A 403 -24.24 -12.78 -3.97
C CYS A 403 -24.09 -12.10 -5.34
N GLY A 404 -24.97 -12.44 -6.28
CA GLY A 404 -24.77 -12.19 -7.68
C GLY A 404 -23.74 -13.16 -8.21
N GLN A 405 -23.00 -12.69 -9.18
CA GLN A 405 -22.24 -13.54 -10.06
C GLN A 405 -20.77 -13.21 -9.74
N ILE A 406 -19.94 -14.23 -9.48
CA ILE A 406 -18.54 -14.04 -9.06
C ILE A 406 -17.66 -14.79 -10.05
N LEU A 407 -16.88 -14.06 -10.84
CA LEU A 407 -16.07 -14.63 -11.91
C LEU A 407 -14.59 -14.47 -11.62
N VAL A 408 -13.82 -15.52 -11.88
CA VAL A 408 -12.36 -15.45 -11.87
C VAL A 408 -11.91 -15.05 -13.26
N GLY A 409 -11.20 -13.94 -13.37
CA GLY A 409 -10.52 -13.50 -14.59
C GLY A 409 -9.03 -13.74 -14.50
N SER A 410 -8.39 -14.06 -15.63
CA SER A 410 -6.93 -14.10 -15.75
C SER A 410 -6.38 -12.79 -16.30
N ASP A 411 -5.15 -12.46 -15.91
CA ASP A 411 -4.39 -11.38 -16.52
C ASP A 411 -3.79 -11.89 -17.84
N GLY A 412 -4.52 -11.69 -18.95
CA GLY A 412 -4.09 -12.11 -20.29
C GLY A 412 -2.84 -11.42 -20.83
N SER A 413 -2.11 -10.67 -20.01
CA SER A 413 -0.79 -10.13 -20.33
C SER A 413 0.35 -11.15 -20.19
N TYR A 414 0.09 -12.32 -19.56
CA TYR A 414 1.03 -13.41 -19.35
C TYR A 414 0.60 -14.70 -20.07
N THR A 415 1.54 -15.64 -20.26
CA THR A 415 1.29 -16.95 -20.88
C THR A 415 0.76 -17.98 -19.87
N ASP A 416 0.83 -17.70 -18.57
CA ASP A 416 0.27 -18.52 -17.49
C ASP A 416 -1.08 -17.95 -17.01
N ASN A 417 -2.04 -18.83 -16.67
CA ASN A 417 -3.31 -18.44 -16.04
C ASN A 417 -3.18 -18.51 -14.50
N LYS A 418 -2.05 -18.07 -13.94
CA LYS A 418 -1.72 -18.21 -12.50
C LYS A 418 -1.91 -16.93 -11.70
N ARG A 419 -2.41 -15.89 -12.35
CA ARG A 419 -2.65 -14.58 -11.77
C ARG A 419 -3.82 -13.90 -12.45
N GLY A 420 -4.51 -13.02 -11.72
CA GLY A 420 -5.62 -12.29 -12.28
C GLY A 420 -6.42 -11.51 -11.26
N TRP A 421 -7.71 -11.39 -11.53
CA TRP A 421 -8.65 -10.58 -10.77
C TRP A 421 -9.96 -11.34 -10.54
N ILE A 422 -10.75 -10.90 -9.58
CA ILE A 422 -12.08 -11.44 -9.29
C ILE A 422 -13.11 -10.37 -9.67
N ASP A 423 -14.03 -10.73 -10.56
CA ASP A 423 -15.21 -9.93 -10.89
C ASP A 423 -16.29 -10.15 -9.84
N LEU A 424 -16.56 -9.13 -9.02
CA LEU A 424 -17.80 -9.06 -8.27
C LEU A 424 -18.83 -8.33 -9.10
N HIS A 425 -19.57 -9.07 -9.93
CA HIS A 425 -20.63 -8.57 -10.80
C HIS A 425 -22.00 -9.03 -10.29
N ALA A 426 -23.08 -8.39 -10.74
CA ALA A 426 -24.46 -8.72 -10.35
C ALA A 426 -24.76 -8.65 -8.83
N GLY A 427 -26.03 -8.73 -8.48
CA GLY A 427 -26.49 -8.63 -7.09
C GLY A 427 -26.44 -7.20 -6.55
N ARG A 428 -27.17 -6.28 -7.21
CA ARG A 428 -27.43 -4.94 -6.68
C ARG A 428 -28.12 -5.04 -5.30
N PRO A 429 -27.82 -4.16 -4.33
CA PRO A 429 -28.65 -4.01 -3.13
C PRO A 429 -30.07 -3.51 -3.47
N ILE A 430 -31.11 -4.35 -3.30
CA ILE A 430 -32.50 -4.01 -3.68
C ILE A 430 -33.32 -3.30 -2.60
N ASN A 431 -32.88 -3.33 -1.34
CA ASN A 431 -33.68 -2.83 -0.21
C ASN A 431 -33.10 -1.56 0.42
N ASN A 432 -32.20 -0.84 -0.25
CA ASN A 432 -31.46 0.29 0.32
C ASN A 432 -30.79 -0.05 1.67
N THR A 433 -30.33 -1.30 1.81
CA THR A 433 -29.54 -1.80 2.95
C THR A 433 -28.19 -2.26 2.44
N ILE A 434 -27.19 -2.34 3.32
CA ILE A 434 -25.89 -2.93 2.98
C ILE A 434 -26.09 -4.44 2.74
N VAL A 435 -25.51 -4.95 1.65
CA VAL A 435 -25.38 -6.40 1.42
C VAL A 435 -23.97 -6.82 1.85
N TYR A 436 -23.90 -7.76 2.77
CA TYR A 436 -22.68 -8.37 3.26
C TYR A 436 -22.51 -9.71 2.56
N GLY A 437 -21.30 -10.02 2.10
CA GLY A 437 -21.03 -11.32 1.52
C GLY A 437 -19.63 -11.82 1.81
N SER A 438 -19.47 -13.13 1.68
CA SER A 438 -18.16 -13.76 1.66
C SER A 438 -18.12 -14.92 0.67
N PHE A 439 -16.91 -15.25 0.24
CA PHE A 439 -16.63 -16.41 -0.60
C PHE A 439 -15.20 -16.85 -0.34
N LYS A 440 -14.87 -18.08 -0.76
CA LYS A 440 -13.50 -18.58 -0.70
C LYS A 440 -12.90 -18.64 -2.09
N VAL A 441 -11.71 -18.08 -2.23
CA VAL A 441 -10.81 -18.33 -3.35
C VAL A 441 -9.98 -19.56 -2.99
N TYR A 442 -9.83 -20.50 -3.89
CA TYR A 442 -9.00 -21.69 -3.64
C TYR A 442 -8.28 -22.15 -4.90
N VAL A 443 -7.20 -22.89 -4.69
CA VAL A 443 -6.47 -23.56 -5.77
C VAL A 443 -6.94 -25.01 -5.86
N PRO A 444 -7.37 -25.48 -7.05
CA PRO A 444 -7.80 -26.87 -7.25
C PRO A 444 -6.73 -27.86 -6.78
N GLU A 445 -7.18 -29.00 -6.26
CA GLU A 445 -6.31 -30.11 -5.83
C GLU A 445 -5.27 -29.72 -4.75
N SER A 446 -5.52 -28.64 -4.01
CA SER A 446 -4.68 -28.17 -2.91
C SER A 446 -5.49 -27.89 -1.64
N ASP A 447 -4.77 -27.72 -0.52
CA ASP A 447 -5.29 -27.25 0.75
C ASP A 447 -5.34 -25.71 0.87
N LYS A 448 -4.99 -24.98 -0.20
CA LYS A 448 -4.86 -23.51 -0.17
C LYS A 448 -6.18 -22.84 -0.49
N GLU A 449 -6.73 -22.15 0.50
CA GLU A 449 -7.91 -21.31 0.36
C GLU A 449 -7.76 -20.00 1.13
N GLN A 450 -8.44 -18.96 0.66
CA GLN A 450 -8.49 -17.64 1.29
C GLN A 450 -9.93 -17.14 1.28
N GLU A 451 -10.48 -16.84 2.46
CA GLU A 451 -11.79 -16.22 2.59
C GLU A 451 -11.69 -14.72 2.29
N VAL A 452 -12.65 -14.21 1.51
CA VAL A 452 -12.80 -12.82 1.13
C VAL A 452 -14.16 -12.32 1.59
N PHE A 453 -14.19 -11.15 2.21
CA PHE A 453 -15.40 -10.47 2.66
C PHE A 453 -15.64 -9.24 1.80
N PHE A 454 -16.90 -9.00 1.43
CA PHE A 454 -17.28 -7.81 0.69
C PHE A 454 -18.56 -7.17 1.23
N ARG A 455 -18.68 -5.86 1.08
CA ARG A 455 -19.89 -5.08 1.37
C ARG A 455 -20.30 -4.30 0.13
N LYS A 456 -21.55 -4.45 -0.32
CA LYS A 456 -22.14 -3.66 -1.41
C LYS A 456 -23.09 -2.63 -0.80
N TYR A 457 -22.79 -1.35 -1.02
CA TYR A 457 -23.60 -0.23 -0.53
C TYR A 457 -24.44 0.34 -1.69
N PRO A 458 -25.76 0.55 -1.52
CA PRO A 458 -26.51 1.44 -2.39
C PRO A 458 -26.05 2.89 -2.21
N ALA A 459 -26.39 3.79 -3.14
CA ALA A 459 -25.97 5.19 -3.06
C ALA A 459 -26.50 5.89 -1.80
N ILE A 460 -27.72 5.56 -1.40
CA ILE A 460 -28.35 5.96 -0.14
C ILE A 460 -28.80 4.68 0.54
N TYR A 461 -28.51 4.54 1.82
CA TYR A 461 -28.85 3.33 2.55
C TYR A 461 -29.25 3.61 3.99
N SER A 462 -29.89 2.61 4.59
CA SER A 462 -30.33 2.63 5.97
C SER A 462 -29.82 1.40 6.71
N MET A 463 -29.50 1.61 7.97
CA MET A 463 -29.21 0.58 8.95
C MET A 463 -30.19 0.75 10.10
N ASN A 464 -30.63 -0.37 10.69
CA ASN A 464 -31.45 -0.34 11.89
C ASN A 464 -30.60 -0.58 13.13
N LEU A 465 -30.94 0.12 14.20
CA LEU A 465 -30.38 -0.04 15.53
C LEU A 465 -31.50 -0.21 16.54
N LYS A 466 -31.16 -0.84 17.66
CA LYS A 466 -32.06 -0.96 18.80
C LYS A 466 -31.94 0.29 19.69
N SER A 467 -33.06 0.84 20.15
CA SER A 467 -33.05 1.84 21.22
C SER A 467 -32.62 1.19 22.53
N SER A 468 -31.59 1.72 23.19
CA SER A 468 -31.09 1.15 24.45
C SER A 468 -32.17 1.16 25.53
N GLY A 469 -32.17 0.12 26.36
CA GLY A 469 -33.12 -0.05 27.46
C GLY A 469 -34.52 -0.54 27.04
N THR A 470 -34.72 -0.93 25.78
CA THR A 470 -36.00 -1.49 25.30
C THR A 470 -35.97 -3.02 25.15
N THR A 471 -37.14 -3.67 25.23
CA THR A 471 -37.31 -5.09 24.90
C THR A 471 -37.35 -5.29 23.38
N ASP A 472 -36.81 -6.41 22.91
CA ASP A 472 -36.61 -6.71 21.48
C ASP A 472 -37.46 -7.90 21.04
N ALA A 473 -38.78 -7.79 21.17
CA ALA A 473 -39.67 -8.76 20.53
C ALA A 473 -39.70 -8.48 19.01
N GLU A 474 -39.72 -9.52 18.17
CA GLU A 474 -39.75 -9.42 16.68
C GLU A 474 -40.84 -8.47 16.14
N TRP A 475 -41.88 -8.19 16.95
CA TRP A 475 -43.04 -7.37 16.60
C TRP A 475 -42.99 -5.93 17.16
N GLN A 476 -41.99 -5.57 17.99
CA GLN A 476 -41.88 -4.25 18.60
C GLN A 476 -41.11 -3.27 17.71
N TYR A 477 -41.74 -2.93 16.58
CA TYR A 477 -41.20 -2.01 15.55
C TYR A 477 -41.02 -0.56 16.03
N ASP A 478 -41.57 -0.21 17.20
CA ASP A 478 -41.50 1.15 17.73
C ASP A 478 -40.17 1.48 18.43
N ASN A 479 -39.37 0.47 18.75
CA ASN A 479 -38.14 0.61 19.56
C ASN A 479 -36.88 0.73 18.68
N ARG A 480 -37.06 0.82 17.35
CA ARG A 480 -35.96 0.82 16.37
C ARG A 480 -35.62 2.24 15.96
N LEU A 481 -34.32 2.51 15.84
CA LEU A 481 -33.79 3.68 15.18
C LEU A 481 -33.32 3.28 13.78
N TYR A 482 -33.42 4.21 12.84
CA TYR A 482 -32.98 3.99 11.47
C TYR A 482 -32.01 5.09 11.06
N THR A 483 -30.92 4.71 10.40
CA THR A 483 -29.98 5.67 9.81
C THR A 483 -30.40 6.02 8.39
N VAL A 484 -29.95 7.19 7.93
CA VAL A 484 -29.92 7.57 6.52
C VAL A 484 -28.49 7.99 6.23
N GLN A 485 -27.84 7.28 5.31
CA GLN A 485 -26.42 7.48 5.02
C GLN A 485 -26.17 7.49 3.52
N PHE A 486 -25.21 8.32 3.10
CA PHE A 486 -24.79 8.46 1.72
C PHE A 486 -23.47 7.72 1.47
N ALA A 487 -23.51 6.69 0.61
CA ALA A 487 -22.27 6.03 0.15
C ALA A 487 -21.58 6.84 -0.96
N ASN A 488 -22.36 7.63 -1.73
CA ASN A 488 -21.89 8.63 -2.66
C ASN A 488 -22.98 9.68 -2.93
N ASN A 489 -22.67 10.68 -3.77
CA ASN A 489 -23.57 11.78 -4.12
C ASN A 489 -24.33 11.57 -5.45
N LYS A 490 -24.32 10.37 -6.06
CA LYS A 490 -24.94 10.14 -7.38
C LYS A 490 -26.45 10.42 -7.42
N LYS A 491 -27.13 10.38 -6.27
CA LYS A 491 -28.58 10.63 -6.14
C LYS A 491 -28.91 12.04 -5.64
N ALA A 492 -27.90 12.88 -5.34
CA ALA A 492 -28.10 14.24 -4.86
C ALA A 492 -28.03 15.23 -6.04
N ASN A 493 -29.12 15.35 -6.79
CA ASN A 493 -29.20 16.23 -7.96
C ASN A 493 -29.82 17.61 -7.65
N ASP A 494 -30.66 17.67 -6.61
CA ASP A 494 -31.53 18.80 -6.28
C ASP A 494 -31.27 19.35 -4.87
N TYR A 495 -30.27 18.84 -4.15
CA TYR A 495 -29.85 19.28 -2.82
C TYR A 495 -28.35 19.02 -2.61
N VAL A 496 -27.78 19.64 -1.58
CA VAL A 496 -26.36 19.48 -1.22
C VAL A 496 -26.21 18.51 -0.04
N VAL A 497 -25.32 17.52 -0.18
CA VAL A 497 -24.98 16.62 0.94
C VAL A 497 -24.00 17.33 1.87
N ALA A 498 -24.52 17.95 2.92
CA ALA A 498 -23.76 18.69 3.92
C ALA A 498 -24.59 18.86 5.20
N LYS A 499 -23.93 19.05 6.34
CA LYS A 499 -24.62 19.37 7.59
C LYS A 499 -25.29 20.76 7.47
N PRO A 500 -26.58 20.90 7.81
CA PRO A 500 -27.26 22.20 7.74
C PRO A 500 -26.67 23.20 8.74
N VAL A 501 -26.51 24.46 8.31
CA VAL A 501 -26.08 25.55 9.18
C VAL A 501 -27.31 26.16 9.85
N VAL A 502 -27.33 26.12 11.18
CA VAL A 502 -28.41 26.70 11.98
C VAL A 502 -28.05 28.11 12.45
N ASN A 503 -29.03 29.01 12.40
CA ASN A 503 -28.89 30.37 12.95
C ASN A 503 -29.26 30.43 14.44
N GLU A 504 -29.19 31.64 15.03
CA GLU A 504 -29.48 31.89 16.45
C GLU A 504 -30.89 31.45 16.89
N ASN A 505 -31.85 31.37 15.94
CA ASN A 505 -33.21 30.91 16.19
C ASN A 505 -33.39 29.41 15.93
N HIS A 506 -32.30 28.64 15.84
CA HIS A 506 -32.29 27.20 15.51
C HIS A 506 -32.95 26.87 14.15
N LYS A 507 -33.00 27.86 13.24
CA LYS A 507 -33.52 27.71 11.88
C LYS A 507 -32.40 27.50 10.87
N SER A 508 -32.68 26.70 9.85
CA SER A 508 -31.84 26.58 8.65
C SER A 508 -32.70 26.59 7.40
N THR A 509 -32.41 27.48 6.45
CA THR A 509 -33.03 27.50 5.12
C THR A 509 -32.18 26.77 4.08
N ASP A 510 -31.12 26.08 4.51
CA ASP A 510 -30.23 25.35 3.62
C ASP A 510 -30.99 24.21 2.94
N ASN A 511 -30.82 24.10 1.63
CA ASN A 511 -31.33 22.99 0.85
C ASN A 511 -30.34 21.81 0.92
N THR A 512 -30.16 21.27 2.12
CA THR A 512 -29.14 20.27 2.43
C THR A 512 -29.72 19.00 3.06
N VAL A 513 -28.96 17.91 2.94
CA VAL A 513 -29.18 16.66 3.66
C VAL A 513 -27.86 16.29 4.32
N SER A 514 -27.88 15.98 5.62
CA SER A 514 -26.66 15.55 6.31
C SER A 514 -26.07 14.28 5.69
N PRO A 515 -24.72 14.16 5.62
CA PRO A 515 -24.06 12.99 5.03
C PRO A 515 -24.46 11.66 5.69
N ALA A 516 -24.71 11.69 7.00
CA ALA A 516 -25.25 10.59 7.77
C ALA A 516 -26.04 11.14 8.96
N PHE A 517 -27.25 10.64 9.17
CA PHE A 517 -28.05 10.98 10.34
C PHE A 517 -28.87 9.77 10.80
N ILE A 518 -29.29 9.78 12.06
CA ILE A 518 -30.14 8.77 12.67
C ILE A 518 -31.48 9.37 13.09
N ILE A 519 -32.55 8.62 12.90
CA ILE A 519 -33.93 9.03 13.14
C ILE A 519 -34.37 8.52 14.51
N ALA A 520 -35.03 9.39 15.29
CA ALA A 520 -35.56 9.07 16.60
C ALA A 520 -36.58 7.91 16.55
N SER A 521 -36.55 7.01 17.52
CA SER A 521 -37.47 5.86 17.58
C SER A 521 -38.92 6.31 17.78
N THR A 522 -39.88 5.59 17.22
CA THR A 522 -41.29 5.98 17.34
C THR A 522 -41.85 5.77 18.74
N GLN A 523 -41.28 4.89 19.57
CA GLN A 523 -41.71 4.68 20.96
C GLN A 523 -41.38 5.88 21.85
N LYS A 524 -40.12 6.34 21.82
CA LYS A 524 -39.67 7.47 22.64
C LYS A 524 -40.01 8.82 22.01
N SER A 525 -40.12 8.85 20.68
CA SER A 525 -40.57 10.00 19.90
C SER A 525 -42.02 9.86 19.44
N ASN A 526 -42.88 9.16 20.20
CA ASN A 526 -44.31 9.09 19.87
C ASN A 526 -44.85 10.52 19.88
N SER A 527 -45.12 10.99 18.68
CA SER A 527 -45.13 12.39 18.29
C SER A 527 -46.42 13.04 18.75
N ASN A 528 -46.33 13.93 19.73
CA ASN A 528 -47.41 14.88 19.98
C ASN A 528 -47.61 15.69 18.70
N GLN A 529 -48.86 15.87 18.28
CA GLN A 529 -49.17 16.96 17.36
C GLN A 529 -48.73 18.25 18.04
N VAL A 530 -47.91 19.05 17.36
CA VAL A 530 -47.33 20.24 17.97
C VAL A 530 -47.86 21.48 17.28
N GLY A 531 -48.43 22.39 18.08
CA GLY A 531 -49.17 23.54 17.58
C GLY A 531 -48.29 24.63 16.96
N SER A 532 -47.01 24.71 17.34
CA SER A 532 -46.09 25.72 16.85
C SER A 532 -44.71 25.16 16.52
N TYR A 533 -43.96 25.92 15.72
CA TYR A 533 -42.57 25.62 15.39
C TYR A 533 -41.63 25.70 16.60
N GLN A 534 -41.87 26.63 17.52
CA GLN A 534 -41.03 26.78 18.72
C GLN A 534 -41.14 25.54 19.61
N ASP A 535 -42.36 25.04 19.81
CA ASP A 535 -42.58 23.82 20.57
C ASP A 535 -41.88 22.61 19.92
N ALA A 536 -41.75 22.60 18.60
CA ALA A 536 -41.05 21.54 17.86
C ALA A 536 -39.54 21.57 18.07
N ILE A 537 -38.92 22.76 18.08
CA ILE A 537 -37.50 22.92 18.46
C ILE A 537 -37.29 22.51 19.92
N ASP A 538 -38.12 23.02 20.81
CA ASP A 538 -38.04 22.75 22.25
C ASP A 538 -38.17 21.25 22.53
N TYR A 539 -38.99 20.55 21.75
CA TYR A 539 -39.11 19.10 21.83
C TYR A 539 -37.81 18.40 21.42
N CYS A 540 -37.25 18.70 20.24
CA CYS A 540 -36.04 18.02 19.77
C CYS A 540 -34.79 18.38 20.57
N SER A 541 -34.66 19.63 21.04
CA SER A 541 -33.52 20.03 21.88
C SER A 541 -33.47 19.31 23.24
N LYS A 542 -34.63 18.94 23.78
CA LYS A 542 -34.74 18.15 25.02
C LYS A 542 -34.75 16.64 24.78
N TYR A 543 -34.86 16.22 23.51
CA TYR A 543 -34.88 14.81 23.16
C TYR A 543 -33.49 14.19 23.37
N SER A 544 -33.47 12.99 23.96
CA SER A 544 -32.27 12.19 24.14
C SER A 544 -32.63 10.72 24.00
N GLU A 545 -31.78 9.99 23.30
CA GLU A 545 -31.97 8.58 23.06
C GLU A 545 -30.59 7.93 22.87
N SER A 546 -30.43 6.71 23.36
CA SER A 546 -29.22 5.92 23.11
C SER A 546 -29.56 4.76 22.19
N ALA A 547 -28.61 4.37 21.34
CA ALA A 547 -28.73 3.23 20.44
C ALA A 547 -27.76 2.12 20.87
N THR A 548 -28.19 0.87 20.77
CA THR A 548 -27.35 -0.30 20.96
C THR A 548 -26.99 -0.88 19.59
N THR A 549 -25.68 -0.93 19.31
CA THR A 549 -25.12 -1.57 18.10
C THR A 549 -25.23 -3.10 18.20
N LYS A 550 -25.00 -3.81 17.10
CA LYS A 550 -25.00 -5.28 17.11
C LYS A 550 -23.90 -5.89 17.95
N ASN A 551 -22.79 -5.19 18.14
CA ASN A 551 -21.69 -5.60 19.01
C ASN A 551 -21.95 -5.25 20.49
N ASN A 552 -23.20 -4.94 20.85
CA ASN A 552 -23.65 -4.55 22.20
C ASN A 552 -23.01 -3.25 22.73
N LYS A 553 -22.37 -2.44 21.88
CA LYS A 553 -21.92 -1.10 22.25
C LYS A 553 -23.12 -0.15 22.36
N THR A 554 -23.20 0.60 23.45
CA THR A 554 -24.22 1.65 23.63
C THR A 554 -23.68 3.00 23.15
N LEU A 555 -24.37 3.61 22.21
CA LEU A 555 -24.09 4.93 21.65
C LEU A 555 -25.03 5.95 22.28
N GLN A 556 -24.47 6.99 22.90
CA GLN A 556 -25.24 8.09 23.47
C GLN A 556 -25.48 9.16 22.40
N LEU A 557 -26.71 9.28 21.90
CA LEU A 557 -27.05 10.22 20.83
C LEU A 557 -27.60 11.50 21.48
N ASN A 558 -26.84 12.59 21.37
CA ASN A 558 -27.15 13.89 21.95
C ASN A 558 -27.10 14.98 20.87
N GLY A 559 -27.88 16.05 21.03
CA GLY A 559 -27.90 17.15 20.06
C GLY A 559 -28.90 16.93 18.93
N TRP A 560 -30.07 16.36 19.26
CA TRP A 560 -31.16 16.14 18.33
C TRP A 560 -31.75 17.45 17.81
N ARG A 561 -32.12 17.45 16.53
CA ARG A 561 -32.69 18.61 15.83
C ARG A 561 -33.89 18.21 14.98
N LEU A 562 -34.63 19.21 14.51
CA LEU A 562 -35.59 19.00 13.43
C LEU A 562 -34.86 18.61 12.14
N PRO A 563 -35.49 17.82 11.24
CA PRO A 563 -34.93 17.50 9.95
C PRO A 563 -35.09 18.67 8.96
N THR A 564 -34.24 18.73 7.94
CA THR A 564 -34.49 19.58 6.77
C THR A 564 -35.67 19.01 5.98
N ARG A 565 -36.26 19.82 5.09
CA ARG A 565 -37.32 19.33 4.20
C ARG A 565 -36.83 18.21 3.29
N GLU A 566 -35.59 18.28 2.83
CA GLU A 566 -34.98 17.24 2.00
C GLU A 566 -34.68 15.96 2.78
N GLU A 567 -34.28 16.07 4.05
CA GLU A 567 -34.12 14.90 4.93
C GLU A 567 -35.44 14.15 5.11
N VAL A 568 -36.56 14.87 5.31
CA VAL A 568 -37.89 14.24 5.39
C VAL A 568 -38.23 13.49 4.10
N LYS A 569 -37.91 14.05 2.92
CA LYS A 569 -38.10 13.36 1.63
C LYS A 569 -37.27 12.08 1.54
N ARG A 570 -35.99 12.09 1.96
CA ARG A 570 -35.14 10.89 1.95
C ARG A 570 -35.66 9.80 2.90
N ILE A 571 -36.19 10.20 4.06
CA ILE A 571 -36.83 9.25 4.97
C ILE A 571 -38.05 8.61 4.31
N TYR A 572 -38.91 9.39 3.64
CA TYR A 572 -40.05 8.83 2.89
C TYR A 572 -39.61 7.89 1.77
N GLU A 573 -38.58 8.24 1.01
CA GLU A 573 -38.05 7.38 -0.07
C GLU A 573 -37.58 6.01 0.47
N LEU A 574 -36.87 6.00 1.60
CA LEU A 574 -36.40 4.76 2.22
C LEU A 574 -37.51 3.97 2.92
N ALA A 575 -38.54 4.66 3.40
CA ALA A 575 -39.69 4.04 4.07
C ALA A 575 -40.75 3.51 3.10
N LYS A 576 -40.80 4.00 1.86
CA LYS A 576 -41.85 3.69 0.87
C LYS A 576 -42.12 2.20 0.71
N ASP A 577 -41.07 1.41 0.51
CA ASP A 577 -41.20 -0.03 0.27
C ASP A 577 -41.28 -0.87 1.56
N ASP A 578 -41.17 -0.22 2.72
CA ASP A 578 -41.28 -0.83 4.05
C ASP A 578 -40.22 -1.91 4.33
N LYS A 579 -39.02 -1.78 3.73
CA LYS A 579 -37.95 -2.79 3.77
C LYS A 579 -36.72 -2.38 4.60
N ALA A 580 -36.13 -1.22 4.30
CA ALA A 580 -34.96 -0.68 4.99
C ALA A 580 -35.38 0.12 6.23
N VAL A 581 -36.31 1.05 6.00
CA VAL A 581 -36.94 1.88 7.02
C VAL A 581 -38.41 1.48 7.08
N GLY A 582 -38.95 1.36 8.29
CA GLY A 582 -40.37 1.06 8.45
C GLY A 582 -41.25 2.27 8.16
N GLN A 583 -42.39 2.07 7.47
CA GLN A 583 -43.38 3.11 7.18
C GLN A 583 -43.90 3.82 8.44
N GLN A 584 -43.83 3.15 9.61
CA GLN A 584 -44.25 3.71 10.88
C GLN A 584 -43.44 4.93 11.33
N VAL A 585 -42.24 5.14 10.78
CA VAL A 585 -41.34 6.23 11.19
C VAL A 585 -41.97 7.60 10.91
N LEU A 586 -42.75 7.74 9.83
CA LEU A 586 -43.44 8.98 9.46
C LEU A 586 -44.94 8.76 9.17
N LYS A 587 -45.78 8.75 10.22
CA LYS A 587 -47.25 8.54 10.14
C LYS A 587 -48.10 9.81 9.99
N GLY A 588 -47.54 11.00 10.23
CA GLY A 588 -48.26 12.27 10.25
C GLY A 588 -48.51 12.87 8.86
N ALA A 589 -49.51 13.75 8.75
CA ALA A 589 -49.80 14.50 7.53
C ALA A 589 -48.67 15.44 7.11
N TYR A 590 -48.05 16.09 8.09
CA TYR A 590 -46.96 17.04 7.95
C TYR A 590 -45.97 16.88 9.10
N TYR A 591 -44.71 17.27 8.85
CA TYR A 591 -43.67 17.35 9.87
C TYR A 591 -43.07 18.77 9.93
N TRP A 592 -42.78 19.27 11.12
CA TRP A 592 -42.03 20.52 11.28
C TRP A 592 -40.59 20.34 10.79
N THR A 593 -40.13 21.25 9.93
CA THR A 593 -38.79 21.23 9.34
C THR A 593 -37.93 22.39 9.84
N LEU A 594 -36.61 22.23 9.73
CA LEU A 594 -35.58 23.19 10.18
C LEU A 594 -35.77 24.62 9.65
N ASP A 595 -36.42 24.81 8.51
CA ASP A 595 -36.68 26.12 7.90
C ASP A 595 -37.84 26.88 8.58
N GLY A 596 -38.54 26.25 9.53
CA GLY A 596 -39.72 26.83 10.18
C GLY A 596 -41.04 26.50 9.48
N ASN A 597 -40.99 25.75 8.37
CA ASN A 597 -42.17 25.36 7.62
C ASN A 597 -42.60 23.92 7.93
N LYS A 598 -43.62 23.48 7.20
CA LYS A 598 -44.08 22.09 7.19
C LYS A 598 -43.44 21.37 6.01
N SER A 599 -43.15 20.09 6.20
CA SER A 599 -42.78 19.17 5.13
C SER A 599 -43.84 19.12 4.03
N ASP A 600 -43.51 18.48 2.91
CA ASP A 600 -44.52 18.08 1.95
C ASP A 600 -45.59 17.19 2.59
N TYR A 601 -46.80 17.27 2.06
CA TYR A 601 -47.94 16.49 2.56
C TYR A 601 -47.73 15.00 2.32
N ASN A 602 -47.88 14.22 3.38
CA ASN A 602 -47.77 12.77 3.33
C ASN A 602 -49.07 12.12 2.82
N ASN A 603 -49.06 11.65 1.58
CA ASN A 603 -50.22 10.94 1.00
C ASN A 603 -50.50 9.58 1.69
N TYR A 604 -49.55 9.03 2.43
CA TYR A 604 -49.68 7.76 3.17
C TYR A 604 -49.89 7.96 4.68
N LYS A 605 -50.30 9.16 5.09
CA LYS A 605 -50.53 9.48 6.50
C LYS A 605 -51.56 8.55 7.14
N GLN A 606 -51.33 8.23 8.40
CA GLN A 606 -52.28 7.55 9.28
C GLN A 606 -52.99 8.53 10.22
N GLN A 607 -52.42 9.72 10.41
CA GLN A 607 -52.93 10.73 11.34
C GLN A 607 -52.84 12.14 10.73
N ASP A 608 -53.86 12.96 10.99
CA ASP A 608 -53.93 14.36 10.55
C ASP A 608 -53.14 15.31 11.46
N GLY A 609 -52.68 16.43 10.92
CA GLY A 609 -51.98 17.47 11.68
C GLY A 609 -50.48 17.59 11.38
N THR A 610 -49.78 18.37 12.20
CA THR A 610 -48.35 18.63 12.06
C THR A 610 -47.59 18.05 13.24
N TYR A 611 -46.65 17.16 12.94
CA TYR A 611 -45.93 16.33 13.89
C TYR A 611 -44.45 16.72 13.97
N VAL A 612 -43.75 16.15 14.94
CA VAL A 612 -42.31 16.31 15.11
C VAL A 612 -41.64 14.95 15.02
N ARG A 613 -40.54 14.89 14.27
CA ARG A 613 -39.61 13.76 14.24
C ARG A 613 -38.22 14.34 14.34
N CYS A 614 -37.46 13.95 15.35
CA CYS A 614 -36.10 14.45 15.54
C CYS A 614 -35.09 13.58 14.81
N VAL A 615 -34.00 14.20 14.37
CA VAL A 615 -32.83 13.54 13.77
C VAL A 615 -31.55 13.96 14.50
N HIS A 616 -30.56 13.07 14.52
CA HIS A 616 -29.24 13.32 15.06
C HIS A 616 -28.19 13.12 13.96
N ASP A 617 -27.32 14.11 13.78
CA ASP A 617 -26.22 14.04 12.82
C ASP A 617 -25.15 13.09 13.35
N LEU A 618 -24.85 12.01 12.62
CA LEU A 618 -23.87 11.03 13.06
C LEU A 618 -22.45 11.54 12.85
N THR A 619 -21.61 11.36 13.86
CA THR A 619 -20.16 11.55 13.79
C THR A 619 -19.49 10.36 13.09
N LEU A 620 -18.24 10.54 12.66
CA LEU A 620 -17.47 9.46 12.03
C LEU A 620 -17.30 8.25 12.96
N ASP A 621 -17.02 8.47 14.24
CA ASP A 621 -16.87 7.41 15.24
C ASP A 621 -18.18 6.64 15.44
N GLU A 622 -19.32 7.34 15.49
CA GLU A 622 -20.64 6.69 15.57
C GLU A 622 -20.95 5.88 14.31
N ILE A 623 -20.61 6.39 13.12
CA ILE A 623 -20.78 5.64 11.86
C ILE A 623 -19.95 4.36 11.88
N GLU A 624 -18.68 4.46 12.28
CA GLU A 624 -17.79 3.30 12.38
C GLU A 624 -18.35 2.26 13.36
N ASP A 625 -18.83 2.68 14.53
CA ASP A 625 -19.46 1.79 15.50
C ASP A 625 -20.75 1.13 14.99
N ILE A 626 -21.54 1.86 14.18
CA ILE A 626 -22.80 1.36 13.60
C ILE A 626 -22.52 0.37 12.47
N GLU A 627 -21.55 0.66 11.61
CA GLU A 627 -21.20 -0.12 10.42
C GLU A 627 -20.36 -1.36 10.73
N ASN A 628 -19.53 -1.30 11.78
CA ASN A 628 -18.63 -2.38 12.18
C ASN A 628 -19.40 -3.47 12.95
N GLN A 629 -20.26 -4.19 12.24
CA GLN A 629 -21.16 -5.23 12.78
C GLN A 629 -20.57 -6.65 12.75
N GLN A 630 -19.25 -6.79 12.58
CA GLN A 630 -18.54 -8.07 12.50
C GLN A 630 -17.36 -8.13 13.47
#